data_AF-A0A6G7YIM3-F1
#
_entry.id   AF-A0A6G7YIM3-F1
#
_cell.length_a   1.000
_cell.length_b   1.000
_cell.length_c   1.000
_cell.angle_alpha   90.00
_cell.angle_beta   90.00
_cell.angle_gamma   90.00
#
_symmetry.space_group_name_H-M   'P 1'
#
loop_
_entity.id
_entity.type
_entity.pdbx_description
1 polymer ?
#
loop_
_entity_poly.entity_id
_entity_poly.type
_entity_poly.pdbx_seq_one_letter_code
_entity_poly.pdbx_strand_id
1 'polypeptide(L)'
;MSLKQLQRWAKTTDFPGPINWAEVEARIMAEPGPTSEELARAAQRAPAQGAKGLLLKLLKALLLAPFVVPTLGASAVGLGFVVAFVVFDRELPTGWGIVVQLVFGGGLLVTFFTVYTWLESRRRGWENLGVSGLTALASGGSSFLLATSTTPLTDVWPSVALMANITAAAALLAFLFFLVVAKPAPGLSAHERKREISPEERWLRTQRAVVLEQLVRRGLVDDADVSNMIVMPPGTWSQQESLPDGRVIRHR
;
A
#
# COMPACT_ATOMS: atom_id res chain seq x y z
N MET A 1 13.58 -31.30 10.25
CA MET A 1 13.93 -31.02 8.84
C MET A 1 14.46 -29.60 8.78
N SER A 2 15.56 -29.36 8.07
CA SER A 2 16.09 -27.99 7.87
C SER A 2 15.19 -27.21 6.91
N LEU A 3 15.27 -25.87 6.94
CA LEU A 3 14.53 -25.00 6.01
C LEU A 3 14.77 -25.37 4.53
N LYS A 4 15.99 -25.80 4.17
CA LYS A 4 16.31 -26.32 2.83
C LYS A 4 15.56 -27.61 2.49
N GLN A 5 15.38 -28.48 3.47
CA GLN A 5 14.63 -29.72 3.28
C GLN A 5 13.12 -29.43 3.20
N LEU A 6 12.58 -28.50 4.00
CA LEU A 6 11.18 -28.06 3.89
C LEU A 6 10.90 -27.42 2.52
N GLN A 7 11.82 -26.59 2.03
CA GLN A 7 11.76 -26.02 0.68
C GLN A 7 11.79 -27.12 -0.40
N ARG A 8 12.68 -28.11 -0.24
CA ARG A 8 12.77 -29.25 -1.18
C ARG A 8 11.47 -30.05 -1.18
N TRP A 9 10.91 -30.34 0.00
CA TRP A 9 9.62 -30.99 0.15
C TRP A 9 8.52 -30.19 -0.56
N ALA A 10 8.35 -28.90 -0.26
CA ALA A 10 7.34 -28.06 -0.91
C ALA A 10 7.51 -27.98 -2.44
N LYS A 11 8.75 -28.09 -2.92
CA LYS A 11 9.06 -28.13 -4.36
C LYS A 11 8.69 -29.46 -5.02
N THR A 12 8.90 -30.59 -4.36
CA THR A 12 8.79 -31.93 -4.98
C THR A 12 7.52 -32.70 -4.64
N THR A 13 6.86 -32.36 -3.54
CA THR A 13 5.65 -33.05 -3.09
C THR A 13 4.52 -32.83 -4.09
N ASP A 14 3.87 -33.90 -4.50
CA ASP A 14 2.67 -33.78 -5.30
C ASP A 14 1.51 -33.35 -4.38
N PHE A 15 0.92 -32.19 -4.68
CA PHE A 15 -0.21 -31.68 -3.90
C PHE A 15 -1.47 -31.93 -4.71
N PRO A 16 -2.37 -32.83 -4.25
CA PRO A 16 -3.62 -33.03 -4.96
C PRO A 16 -4.40 -31.72 -5.00
N GLY A 17 -5.06 -31.45 -6.13
CA GLY A 17 -6.04 -30.38 -6.23
C GLY A 17 -7.39 -30.85 -5.70
N PRO A 18 -8.01 -30.19 -4.72
CA PRO A 18 -7.60 -28.98 -3.99
C PRO A 18 -6.56 -29.24 -2.87
N ILE A 19 -5.67 -28.27 -2.63
CA ILE A 19 -4.63 -28.39 -1.58
C ILE A 19 -5.29 -28.55 -0.21
N ASN A 20 -4.85 -29.58 0.53
CA ASN A 20 -5.19 -29.77 1.93
C ASN A 20 -4.27 -28.91 2.83
N TRP A 21 -4.75 -27.72 3.16
CA TRP A 21 -4.00 -26.76 3.96
C TRP A 21 -3.70 -27.22 5.39
N ALA A 22 -4.56 -28.06 5.97
CA ALA A 22 -4.34 -28.64 7.29
C ALA A 22 -3.10 -29.56 7.29
N GLU A 23 -2.92 -30.35 6.23
CA GLU A 23 -1.77 -31.24 6.07
C GLU A 23 -0.47 -30.45 5.87
N VAL A 24 -0.52 -29.40 5.03
CA VAL A 24 0.64 -28.51 4.81
C VAL A 24 1.07 -27.85 6.12
N GLU A 25 0.12 -27.31 6.87
CA GLU A 25 0.39 -26.65 8.15
C GLU A 25 0.89 -27.64 9.20
N ALA A 26 0.27 -28.82 9.32
CA ALA A 26 0.73 -29.88 10.21
C ALA A 26 2.15 -30.32 9.87
N ARG A 27 2.50 -30.40 8.58
CA ARG A 27 3.85 -30.74 8.14
C ARG A 27 4.87 -29.69 8.53
N ILE A 28 4.53 -28.41 8.41
CA ILE A 28 5.38 -27.30 8.87
C ILE A 28 5.53 -27.35 10.40
N MET A 29 4.45 -27.60 11.14
CA MET A 29 4.47 -27.65 12.60
C MET A 29 5.19 -28.87 13.16
N ALA A 30 5.23 -29.98 12.42
CA ALA A 30 5.96 -31.19 12.80
C ALA A 30 7.48 -30.99 12.78
N GLU A 31 7.96 -29.85 12.29
CA GLU A 31 9.36 -29.51 12.33
C GLU A 31 9.82 -29.24 13.76
N PRO A 32 10.95 -29.85 14.20
CA PRO A 32 11.50 -29.55 15.52
C PRO A 32 11.77 -28.05 15.60
N GLY A 33 11.08 -27.41 16.55
CA GLY A 33 11.24 -26.00 16.82
C GLY A 33 12.69 -25.68 17.21
N PRO A 34 13.15 -24.45 16.99
CA PRO A 34 14.46 -24.02 17.44
C PRO A 34 14.53 -24.15 18.96
N THR A 35 15.68 -24.60 19.45
CA THR A 35 15.94 -24.67 20.89
C THR A 35 15.86 -23.27 21.53
N SER A 36 15.58 -23.20 22.83
CA SER A 36 15.52 -21.95 23.58
C SER A 36 16.82 -21.13 23.45
N GLU A 37 17.97 -21.80 23.36
CA GLU A 37 19.27 -21.15 23.09
C GLU A 37 19.37 -20.55 21.68
N GLU A 38 18.87 -21.25 20.66
CA GLU A 38 18.84 -20.75 19.28
C GLU A 38 17.89 -19.57 19.14
N LEU A 39 16.74 -19.61 19.82
CA LEU A 39 15.81 -18.49 19.91
C LEU A 39 16.43 -17.29 20.62
N ALA A 40 17.17 -17.50 21.71
CA ALA A 40 17.88 -16.43 22.41
C ALA A 40 18.97 -15.79 21.54
N ARG A 41 19.75 -16.59 20.82
CA ARG A 41 20.75 -16.10 19.86
C ARG A 41 20.10 -15.37 18.68
N ALA A 42 18.96 -15.86 18.20
CA ALA A 42 18.20 -15.20 17.13
C ALA A 42 17.58 -13.88 17.61
N ALA A 43 17.10 -13.80 18.85
CA ALA A 43 16.60 -12.57 19.45
C ALA A 43 17.71 -11.52 19.63
N GLN A 44 18.93 -11.95 19.99
CA GLN A 44 20.10 -11.08 20.10
C GLN A 44 20.64 -10.62 18.73
N ARG A 45 20.51 -11.46 17.69
CA ARG A 45 20.94 -11.14 16.31
C ARG A 45 19.88 -10.40 15.50
N ALA A 46 18.60 -10.52 15.87
CA ALA A 46 17.54 -9.74 15.25
C ALA A 46 17.90 -8.27 15.45
N PRO A 47 18.15 -7.49 14.37
CA PRO A 47 18.51 -6.10 14.53
C PRO A 47 17.39 -5.46 15.35
N ALA A 48 17.75 -4.86 16.50
CA ALA A 48 16.82 -4.12 17.33
C ALA A 48 15.95 -3.28 16.40
N GLN A 49 14.67 -3.62 16.33
CA GLN A 49 13.74 -3.11 15.31
C GLN A 49 13.62 -1.58 15.32
N GLY A 50 14.21 -0.90 16.31
CA GLY A 50 14.22 0.55 16.46
C GLY A 50 15.08 1.32 15.46
N ALA A 51 16.31 0.89 15.13
CA ALA A 51 17.25 1.77 14.39
C ALA A 51 17.45 1.38 12.91
N LYS A 52 17.85 0.13 12.62
CA LYS A 52 18.05 -0.32 11.22
C LYS A 52 16.73 -0.46 10.46
N GLY A 53 15.66 -0.86 11.14
CA GLY A 53 14.32 -0.92 10.55
C GLY A 53 13.76 0.47 10.23
N LEU A 54 13.99 1.45 11.10
CA LEU A 54 13.66 2.85 10.85
C LEU A 54 14.49 3.42 9.70
N LEU A 55 15.79 3.16 9.67
CA LEU A 55 16.68 3.60 8.59
C LEU A 55 16.26 3.03 7.22
N LEU A 56 15.93 1.73 7.14
CA LEU A 56 15.42 1.11 5.91
C LEU A 56 14.05 1.65 5.50
N LYS A 57 13.16 1.92 6.46
CA LYS A 57 11.86 2.56 6.19
C LYS A 57 12.05 4.00 5.72
N LEU A 58 12.93 4.77 6.36
CA LEU A 58 13.30 6.13 5.97
C LEU A 58 13.97 6.15 4.60
N LEU A 59 14.86 5.19 4.30
CA LEU A 59 15.52 5.09 3.01
C LEU A 59 14.53 4.72 1.90
N LYS A 60 13.62 3.77 2.16
CA LYS A 60 12.50 3.47 1.23
C LYS A 60 11.61 4.70 1.05
N ALA A 61 11.25 5.38 2.13
CA ALA A 61 10.44 6.59 2.08
C ALA A 61 11.15 7.72 1.33
N LEU A 62 12.47 7.86 1.48
CA LEU A 62 13.29 8.87 0.80
C LEU A 62 13.48 8.55 -0.69
N LEU A 63 13.63 7.28 -1.05
CA LEU A 63 13.68 6.81 -2.44
C LEU A 63 12.32 6.94 -3.14
N LEU A 64 11.24 6.72 -2.40
CA LEU A 64 9.87 6.94 -2.89
C LEU A 64 9.44 8.41 -2.80
N ALA A 65 10.06 9.23 -1.95
CA ALA A 65 9.74 10.64 -1.77
C ALA A 65 9.75 11.43 -3.08
N PRO A 66 10.73 11.33 -4.01
CA PRO A 66 10.67 12.05 -5.27
C PRO A 66 9.53 11.58 -6.20
N PHE A 67 8.87 10.46 -5.91
CA PHE A 67 7.66 10.02 -6.62
C PHE A 67 6.39 10.42 -5.86
N VAL A 68 6.39 10.27 -4.53
CA VAL A 68 5.26 10.52 -3.62
C VAL A 68 5.08 12.01 -3.30
N VAL A 69 6.16 12.76 -3.14
CA VAL A 69 6.16 14.19 -2.80
C VAL A 69 5.67 15.03 -3.98
N PRO A 70 6.05 14.80 -5.24
CA PRO A 70 5.40 15.49 -6.35
C PRO A 70 3.95 15.06 -6.51
N THR A 71 3.60 13.80 -6.21
CA THR A 71 2.22 13.34 -6.39
C THR A 71 1.25 13.84 -5.31
N LEU A 72 1.67 13.87 -4.04
CA LEU A 72 0.90 14.43 -2.92
C LEU A 72 1.08 15.95 -2.80
N GLY A 73 2.26 16.44 -3.14
CA GLY A 73 2.67 17.83 -2.95
C GLY A 73 2.36 18.73 -4.13
N ALA A 74 2.12 18.22 -5.35
CA ALA A 74 1.74 19.07 -6.48
C ALA A 74 0.52 19.93 -6.13
N SER A 75 -0.59 19.32 -5.70
CA SER A 75 -1.79 20.09 -5.35
C SER A 75 -1.56 21.06 -4.17
N ALA A 76 -0.71 20.69 -3.21
CA ALA A 76 -0.34 21.57 -2.10
C ALA A 76 0.58 22.73 -2.51
N VAL A 77 1.48 22.50 -3.46
CA VAL A 77 2.36 23.52 -4.07
C VAL A 77 1.51 24.48 -4.91
N GLY A 78 0.59 23.96 -5.72
CA GLY A 78 -0.39 24.77 -6.47
C GLY A 78 -1.25 25.62 -5.54
N LEU A 79 -1.75 25.04 -4.45
CA LEU A 79 -2.45 25.78 -3.39
C LEU A 79 -1.57 26.86 -2.76
N GLY A 80 -0.30 26.56 -2.46
CA GLY A 80 0.65 27.52 -1.90
C GLY A 80 0.84 28.74 -2.81
N PHE A 81 0.93 28.53 -4.13
CA PHE A 81 0.98 29.62 -5.11
C PHE A 81 -0.30 30.43 -5.16
N VAL A 82 -1.46 29.77 -5.13
CA VAL A 82 -2.76 30.47 -5.09
C VAL A 82 -2.92 31.27 -3.79
N VAL A 83 -2.51 30.74 -2.65
CA VAL A 83 -2.52 31.45 -1.37
C VAL A 83 -1.56 32.64 -1.40
N ALA A 84 -0.35 32.47 -1.91
CA ALA A 84 0.62 33.56 -2.05
C ALA A 84 0.08 34.72 -2.91
N PHE A 85 -0.62 34.39 -3.99
CA PHE A 85 -1.22 35.38 -4.89
C PHE A 85 -2.49 36.02 -4.31
N VAL A 86 -3.46 35.21 -3.87
CA VAL A 86 -4.79 35.69 -3.47
C VAL A 86 -4.80 36.29 -2.05
N VAL A 87 -4.07 35.69 -1.11
CA VAL A 87 -4.13 36.07 0.32
C VAL A 87 -3.03 37.05 0.69
N PHE A 88 -1.83 36.88 0.14
CA PHE A 88 -0.69 37.74 0.45
C PHE A 88 -0.42 38.82 -0.60
N ASP A 89 -1.31 38.95 -1.60
CA ASP A 89 -1.23 39.91 -2.71
C ASP A 89 0.17 39.97 -3.35
N ARG A 90 0.84 38.81 -3.42
CA ARG A 90 2.17 38.72 -4.03
C ARG A 90 2.01 38.46 -5.51
N GLU A 91 2.42 39.44 -6.31
CA GLU A 91 2.62 39.24 -7.73
C GLU A 91 3.62 38.10 -7.95
N LEU A 92 3.15 37.01 -8.54
CA LEU A 92 4.03 35.94 -8.98
C LEU A 92 4.75 36.40 -10.25
N PRO A 93 6.03 36.04 -10.42
CA PRO A 93 6.74 36.40 -11.64
C PRO A 93 6.03 35.88 -12.90
N THR A 94 6.23 36.57 -14.02
CA THR A 94 5.64 36.20 -15.30
C THR A 94 6.03 34.76 -15.67
N GLY A 95 5.05 33.93 -16.05
CA GLY A 95 5.26 32.51 -16.40
C GLY A 95 4.97 31.50 -15.28
N TRP A 96 4.85 31.93 -14.01
CA TRP A 96 4.49 31.01 -12.92
C TRP A 96 3.08 30.43 -13.04
N GLY A 97 2.15 31.12 -13.72
CA GLY A 97 0.83 30.56 -14.02
C GLY A 97 0.89 29.24 -14.80
N ILE A 98 1.86 29.10 -15.72
CA ILE A 98 2.10 27.85 -16.47
C ILE A 98 2.60 26.75 -15.53
N VAL A 99 3.51 27.09 -14.61
CA VAL A 99 4.01 26.15 -13.60
C VAL A 99 2.87 25.65 -12.72
N VAL A 100 1.99 26.54 -12.26
CA VAL A 100 0.81 26.18 -11.46
C VAL A 100 -0.15 25.27 -12.26
N GLN A 101 -0.37 25.54 -13.55
CA GLN A 101 -1.16 24.65 -14.41
C GLN A 101 -0.54 23.27 -14.56
N LEU A 102 0.77 23.19 -14.81
CA LEU A 102 1.48 21.91 -14.92
C LEU A 102 1.40 21.11 -13.61
N VAL A 103 1.44 21.81 -12.48
CA VAL A 103 1.29 21.22 -11.15
C VAL A 103 -0.12 20.62 -10.95
N PHE A 104 -1.20 21.35 -11.30
CA PHE A 104 -2.56 20.78 -11.26
C PHE A 104 -2.74 19.63 -12.27
N GLY A 105 -2.20 19.77 -13.49
CA GLY A 105 -2.18 18.71 -14.49
C GLY A 105 -1.45 17.44 -14.01
N GLY A 106 -0.34 17.62 -13.27
CA GLY A 106 0.33 16.55 -12.56
C GLY A 106 -0.60 15.84 -11.58
N GLY A 107 -1.33 16.60 -10.75
CA GLY A 107 -2.33 16.07 -9.82
C GLY A 107 -3.43 15.21 -10.48
N LEU A 108 -3.86 15.58 -11.69
CA LEU A 108 -4.78 14.78 -12.49
C LEU A 108 -4.16 13.44 -12.91
N LEU A 109 -2.92 13.45 -13.40
CA LEU A 109 -2.20 12.22 -13.75
C LEU A 109 -2.04 11.30 -12.53
N VAL A 110 -1.75 11.85 -11.35
CA VAL A 110 -1.69 11.05 -10.11
C VAL A 110 -3.02 10.37 -9.83
N THR A 111 -4.11 11.13 -9.92
CA THR A 111 -5.46 10.62 -9.65
C THR A 111 -5.78 9.49 -10.61
N PHE A 112 -5.48 9.66 -11.90
CA PHE A 112 -5.65 8.63 -12.92
C PHE A 112 -4.81 7.38 -12.63
N PHE A 113 -3.52 7.51 -12.34
CA PHE A 113 -2.64 6.39 -11.97
C PHE A 113 -3.12 5.67 -10.71
N THR A 114 -3.66 6.40 -9.73
CA THR A 114 -4.20 5.82 -8.49
C THR A 114 -5.43 4.96 -8.79
N VAL A 115 -6.31 5.41 -9.69
CA VAL A 115 -7.47 4.62 -10.15
C VAL A 115 -7.03 3.42 -11.00
N TYR A 116 -6.05 3.61 -11.89
CA TYR A 116 -5.51 2.55 -12.74
C TYR A 116 -4.85 1.42 -11.93
N THR A 117 -3.97 1.77 -10.98
CA THR A 117 -3.33 0.79 -10.08
C THR A 117 -4.34 0.08 -9.18
N TRP A 118 -5.44 0.75 -8.82
CA TRP A 118 -6.56 0.08 -8.17
C TRP A 118 -7.30 -0.89 -9.09
N LEU A 119 -7.46 -0.59 -10.39
CA LEU A 119 -8.12 -1.53 -11.32
C LEU A 119 -7.36 -2.86 -11.41
N GLU A 120 -6.03 -2.82 -11.34
CA GLU A 120 -5.17 -3.99 -11.32
C GLU A 120 -5.26 -4.74 -9.98
N SER A 121 -5.15 -4.04 -8.85
CA SER A 121 -5.12 -4.68 -7.53
C SER A 121 -6.50 -5.02 -6.94
N ARG A 122 -7.56 -4.33 -7.41
CA ARG A 122 -8.95 -4.36 -6.91
C ARG A 122 -9.09 -4.20 -5.39
N ARG A 123 -8.09 -3.62 -4.72
CA ARG A 123 -8.01 -3.50 -3.24
C ARG A 123 -7.83 -2.05 -2.81
N ARG A 124 -8.55 -1.63 -1.76
CA ARG A 124 -8.46 -0.30 -1.18
C ARG A 124 -7.27 -0.20 -0.24
N GLY A 125 -6.23 0.54 -0.65
CA GLY A 125 -5.17 1.00 0.24
C GLY A 125 -5.59 2.30 0.95
N TRP A 126 -5.20 2.47 2.22
CA TRP A 126 -5.33 3.76 2.92
C TRP A 126 -4.57 4.88 2.22
N GLU A 127 -3.49 4.51 1.53
CA GLU A 127 -2.67 5.42 0.72
C GLU A 127 -3.50 6.03 -0.43
N ASN A 128 -4.27 5.23 -1.17
CA ASN A 128 -5.09 5.73 -2.29
C ASN A 128 -6.18 6.71 -1.82
N LEU A 129 -6.79 6.45 -0.66
CA LEU A 129 -7.74 7.38 -0.04
C LEU A 129 -7.06 8.67 0.41
N GLY A 130 -5.91 8.55 1.07
CA GLY A 130 -5.16 9.70 1.55
C GLY A 130 -4.72 10.61 0.41
N VAL A 131 -4.18 10.02 -0.67
CA VAL A 131 -3.78 10.73 -1.89
C VAL A 131 -4.97 11.43 -2.53
N SER A 132 -6.06 10.70 -2.80
CA SER A 132 -7.24 11.27 -3.48
C SER A 132 -7.92 12.35 -2.62
N GLY A 133 -8.03 12.14 -1.30
CA GLY A 133 -8.61 13.10 -0.37
C GLY A 133 -7.79 14.37 -0.24
N LEU A 134 -6.47 14.27 -0.06
CA LEU A 134 -5.59 15.44 0.02
C LEU A 134 -5.57 16.22 -1.29
N THR A 135 -5.54 15.53 -2.43
CA THR A 135 -5.60 16.15 -3.77
C THR A 135 -6.91 16.90 -3.98
N ALA A 136 -8.04 16.31 -3.58
CA ALA A 136 -9.35 16.95 -3.65
C ALA A 136 -9.43 18.19 -2.75
N LEU A 137 -8.94 18.11 -1.52
CA LEU A 137 -8.92 19.23 -0.58
C LEU A 137 -8.04 20.39 -1.07
N ALA A 138 -6.83 20.09 -1.53
CA ALA A 138 -5.89 21.13 -1.96
C ALA A 138 -6.35 21.81 -3.27
N SER A 139 -6.87 21.02 -4.23
CA SER A 139 -7.39 21.56 -5.49
C SER A 139 -8.71 22.31 -5.28
N GLY A 140 -9.59 21.80 -4.41
CA GLY A 140 -10.84 22.45 -4.04
C GLY A 140 -10.62 23.75 -3.28
N GLY A 141 -9.67 23.78 -2.33
CA GLY A 141 -9.26 25.00 -1.63
C GLY A 141 -8.66 26.04 -2.57
N SER A 142 -7.85 25.61 -3.55
CA SER A 142 -7.30 26.49 -4.58
C SER A 142 -8.41 27.11 -5.44
N SER A 143 -9.38 26.30 -5.87
CA SER A 143 -10.54 26.78 -6.62
C SER A 143 -11.39 27.75 -5.82
N PHE A 144 -11.68 27.43 -4.55
CA PHE A 144 -12.45 28.29 -3.66
C PHE A 144 -11.78 29.66 -3.50
N LEU A 145 -10.48 29.69 -3.20
CA LEU A 145 -9.72 30.93 -3.06
C LEU A 145 -9.73 31.77 -4.34
N LEU A 146 -9.58 31.14 -5.51
CA LEU A 146 -9.65 31.84 -6.79
C LEU A 146 -11.06 32.38 -7.09
N ALA A 147 -12.10 31.65 -6.73
CA ALA A 147 -13.49 32.06 -6.93
C ALA A 147 -13.92 33.21 -5.98
N THR A 148 -13.34 33.27 -4.78
CA THR A 148 -13.61 34.34 -3.80
C THR A 148 -12.64 35.51 -3.90
N SER A 149 -11.66 35.45 -4.81
CA SER A 149 -10.69 36.53 -4.98
C SER A 149 -11.36 37.78 -5.54
N THR A 150 -11.09 38.92 -4.91
CA THR A 150 -11.50 40.24 -5.39
C THR A 150 -10.52 40.84 -6.40
N THR A 151 -9.38 40.19 -6.60
CA THR A 151 -8.33 40.62 -7.53
C THR A 151 -8.71 40.22 -8.95
N PRO A 152 -8.61 41.11 -9.96
CA PRO A 152 -8.92 40.75 -11.34
C PRO A 152 -8.02 39.60 -11.82
N LEU A 153 -8.65 38.47 -12.17
CA LEU A 153 -7.94 37.33 -12.74
C LEU A 153 -7.53 37.68 -14.19
N THR A 154 -6.28 38.01 -14.42
CA THR A 154 -5.72 38.28 -15.76
C THR A 154 -5.31 36.99 -16.50
N ASP A 155 -5.20 37.08 -17.83
CA ASP A 155 -4.83 36.09 -18.87
C ASP A 155 -4.73 34.59 -18.49
N VAL A 156 -3.83 34.18 -17.58
CA VAL A 156 -3.53 32.76 -17.30
C VAL A 156 -4.32 32.20 -16.10
N TRP A 157 -4.81 33.07 -15.22
CA TRP A 157 -5.49 32.70 -13.98
C TRP A 157 -6.85 32.02 -14.16
N PRO A 158 -7.69 32.39 -15.14
CA PRO A 158 -8.92 31.65 -15.44
C PRO A 158 -8.65 30.19 -15.80
N SER A 159 -7.60 29.93 -16.59
CA SER A 159 -7.17 28.58 -16.95
C SER A 159 -6.61 27.80 -15.76
N VAL A 160 -5.89 28.46 -14.84
CA VAL A 160 -5.46 27.87 -13.56
C VAL A 160 -6.69 27.47 -12.72
N ALA A 161 -7.69 28.35 -12.59
CA ALA A 161 -8.91 28.07 -11.85
C ALA A 161 -9.70 26.89 -12.45
N LEU A 162 -9.80 26.83 -13.77
CA LEU A 162 -10.41 25.70 -14.47
C LEU A 162 -9.67 24.38 -14.19
N MET A 163 -8.34 24.38 -14.26
CA MET A 163 -7.55 23.17 -13.97
C MET A 163 -7.65 22.75 -12.50
N ALA A 164 -7.65 23.70 -11.56
CA ALA A 164 -7.89 23.39 -10.15
C ALA A 164 -9.26 22.73 -9.94
N ASN A 165 -10.32 23.24 -10.59
CA ASN A 165 -11.65 22.65 -10.54
C ASN A 165 -11.71 21.23 -11.11
N ILE A 166 -11.14 21.00 -12.29
CA ILE A 166 -11.12 19.68 -12.93
C ILE A 166 -10.36 18.69 -12.04
N THR A 167 -9.21 19.10 -11.50
CA THR A 167 -8.38 18.29 -10.59
C THR A 167 -9.14 17.96 -9.31
N ALA A 168 -9.82 18.95 -8.71
CA ALA A 168 -10.63 18.75 -7.50
C ALA A 168 -11.78 17.77 -7.74
N ALA A 169 -12.52 17.94 -8.84
CA ALA A 169 -13.64 17.08 -9.19
C ALA A 169 -13.17 15.64 -9.46
N ALA A 170 -12.10 15.45 -10.24
CA ALA A 170 -11.55 14.13 -10.52
C ALA A 170 -11.07 13.43 -9.25
N ALA A 171 -10.33 14.14 -8.38
CA ALA A 171 -9.83 13.60 -7.12
C ALA A 171 -10.96 13.27 -6.13
N LEU A 172 -11.99 14.11 -6.06
CA LEU A 172 -13.18 13.86 -5.24
C LEU A 172 -13.94 12.63 -5.74
N LEU A 173 -14.16 12.51 -7.05
CA LEU A 173 -14.79 11.34 -7.64
C LEU A 173 -13.98 10.07 -7.38
N ALA A 174 -12.66 10.11 -7.53
CA ALA A 174 -11.78 9.00 -7.19
C ALA A 174 -11.87 8.64 -5.70
N PHE A 175 -11.88 9.64 -4.80
CA PHE A 175 -12.03 9.43 -3.37
C PHE A 175 -13.37 8.76 -3.02
N LEU A 176 -14.48 9.28 -3.55
CA LEU A 176 -15.82 8.70 -3.36
C LEU A 176 -15.91 7.29 -3.94
N PHE A 177 -15.33 7.08 -5.13
CA PHE A 177 -15.23 5.77 -5.76
C PHE A 177 -14.49 4.77 -4.86
N PHE A 178 -13.32 5.14 -4.30
CA PHE A 178 -12.62 4.28 -3.36
C PHE A 178 -13.38 4.09 -2.05
N LEU A 179 -14.20 5.05 -1.62
CA LEU A 179 -14.97 4.94 -0.40
C LEU A 179 -16.14 3.95 -0.54
N VAL A 180 -16.83 3.97 -1.68
CA VAL A 180 -18.05 3.20 -1.95
C VAL A 180 -17.77 1.86 -2.62
N VAL A 181 -16.88 1.84 -3.62
CA VAL A 181 -16.71 0.68 -4.51
C VAL A 181 -15.52 -0.19 -4.09
N ALA A 182 -14.45 0.41 -3.57
CA ALA A 182 -13.26 -0.34 -3.25
C ALA A 182 -13.40 -1.11 -1.93
N LYS A 183 -13.28 -2.44 -2.01
CA LYS A 183 -13.23 -3.31 -0.83
C LYS A 183 -11.98 -2.97 -0.01
N PRO A 184 -12.08 -2.82 1.33
CA PRO A 184 -10.91 -2.65 2.18
C PRO A 184 -9.92 -3.77 1.87
N ALA A 185 -8.66 -3.43 1.63
CA ALA A 185 -7.62 -4.46 1.60
C ALA A 185 -7.72 -5.26 2.91
N PRO A 186 -7.69 -6.60 2.88
CA PRO A 186 -7.58 -7.39 4.10
C PRO A 186 -6.25 -7.02 4.75
N GLY A 187 -6.30 -6.06 5.67
CA GLY A 187 -5.17 -5.60 6.44
C GLY A 187 -5.30 -6.20 7.82
N LEU A 188 -4.17 -6.66 8.37
CA LEU A 188 -4.06 -6.91 9.80
C LEU A 188 -4.68 -5.75 10.55
N SER A 189 -5.59 -6.05 11.48
CA SER A 189 -6.17 -5.06 12.38
C SER A 189 -5.05 -4.26 13.05
N ALA A 190 -5.31 -3.00 13.41
CA ALA A 190 -4.30 -2.17 14.08
C ALA A 190 -3.75 -2.83 15.36
N HIS A 191 -4.53 -3.73 15.97
CA HIS A 191 -4.13 -4.57 17.09
C HIS A 191 -3.18 -5.71 16.69
N GLU A 192 -3.47 -6.44 15.62
CA GLU A 192 -2.57 -7.47 15.09
C GLU A 192 -1.26 -6.90 14.55
N ARG A 193 -1.26 -5.66 14.03
CA ARG A 193 -0.02 -4.97 13.62
C ARG A 193 0.90 -4.59 14.79
N LYS A 194 0.34 -4.41 15.98
CA LYS A 194 1.07 -4.04 17.21
C LYS A 194 1.38 -5.22 18.11
N ARG A 195 0.86 -6.42 17.80
CA ARG A 195 1.15 -7.63 18.56
C ARG A 195 2.64 -7.96 18.44
N GLU A 196 3.34 -8.02 19.57
CA GLU A 196 4.69 -8.54 19.61
C GLU A 196 4.68 -10.00 19.17
N ILE A 197 5.34 -10.28 18.06
CA ILE A 197 5.44 -11.63 17.51
C ILE A 197 6.50 -12.38 18.31
N SER A 198 6.10 -13.48 18.94
CA SER A 198 7.04 -14.32 19.69
C SER A 198 8.16 -14.84 18.77
N PRO A 199 9.36 -15.14 19.29
CA PRO A 199 10.44 -15.70 18.49
C PRO A 199 10.04 -17.00 17.77
N GLU A 200 9.24 -17.85 18.42
CA GLU A 200 8.66 -19.07 17.85
C GLU A 200 7.70 -18.77 16.71
N GLU A 201 6.81 -17.78 16.90
CA GLU A 201 5.85 -17.38 15.87
C GLU A 201 6.58 -16.75 14.66
N ARG A 202 7.66 -16.00 14.87
CA ARG A 202 8.52 -15.51 13.78
C ARG A 202 9.16 -16.65 12.99
N TRP A 203 9.66 -17.66 13.69
CA TRP A 203 10.24 -18.85 13.05
C TRP A 203 9.20 -19.60 12.22
N LEU A 204 8.01 -19.84 12.79
CA LEU A 204 6.87 -20.46 12.10
C LEU A 204 6.44 -19.67 10.86
N ARG A 205 6.31 -18.33 10.97
CA ARG A 205 6.00 -17.46 9.82
C ARG A 205 7.04 -17.56 8.72
N THR A 206 8.33 -17.69 9.08
CA THR A 206 9.42 -17.87 8.11
C THR A 206 9.29 -19.18 7.36
N GLN A 207 8.99 -20.28 8.07
CA GLN A 207 8.77 -21.57 7.43
C GLN A 207 7.55 -21.56 6.50
N ARG A 208 6.43 -20.97 6.95
CA ARG A 208 5.23 -20.78 6.12
C ARG A 208 5.53 -20.00 4.85
N ALA A 209 6.27 -18.90 4.97
CA ALA A 209 6.65 -18.07 3.83
C ALA A 209 7.44 -18.86 2.78
N VAL A 210 8.41 -19.67 3.22
CA VAL A 210 9.23 -20.50 2.32
C VAL A 210 8.39 -21.55 1.59
N VAL A 211 7.46 -22.20 2.28
CA VAL A 211 6.57 -23.19 1.66
C VAL A 211 5.64 -22.51 0.65
N LEU A 212 4.97 -21.43 1.04
CA LEU A 212 4.06 -20.69 0.17
C LEU A 212 4.77 -20.12 -1.07
N GLU A 213 6.00 -19.61 -0.94
CA GLU A 213 6.79 -19.15 -2.07
C GLU A 213 7.03 -20.27 -3.10
N GLN A 214 7.29 -21.50 -2.65
CA GLN A 214 7.44 -22.62 -3.58
C GLN A 214 6.10 -23.02 -4.23
N LEU A 215 4.99 -22.95 -3.49
CA LEU A 215 3.67 -23.24 -4.05
C LEU A 215 3.25 -22.21 -5.11
N VAL A 216 3.56 -20.92 -4.90
CA VAL A 216 3.36 -19.86 -5.90
C VAL A 216 4.20 -20.11 -7.15
N ARG A 217 5.49 -20.45 -6.99
CA ARG A 217 6.36 -20.77 -8.15
C ARG A 217 5.86 -21.96 -8.96
N ARG A 218 5.08 -22.85 -8.34
CA ARG A 218 4.44 -24.00 -9.00
C ARG A 218 3.08 -23.67 -9.60
N GLY A 219 2.59 -22.44 -9.44
CA GLY A 219 1.26 -22.02 -9.88
C GLY A 219 0.12 -22.68 -9.11
N LEU A 220 0.39 -23.22 -7.92
CA LEU A 220 -0.61 -23.88 -7.07
C LEU A 220 -1.32 -22.91 -6.13
N VAL A 221 -0.78 -21.70 -5.96
CA VAL A 221 -1.29 -20.66 -5.06
C VAL A 221 -1.05 -19.31 -5.73
N ASP A 222 -2.02 -18.40 -5.61
CA ASP A 222 -1.87 -17.02 -6.06
C ASP A 222 -1.00 -16.22 -5.07
N ASP A 223 -0.06 -15.43 -5.60
CA ASP A 223 0.78 -14.51 -4.81
C ASP A 223 -0.08 -13.55 -3.96
N ALA A 224 -1.28 -13.22 -4.45
CA ALA A 224 -2.22 -12.35 -3.77
C ALA A 224 -2.81 -12.93 -2.46
N ASP A 225 -2.72 -14.26 -2.25
CA ASP A 225 -3.22 -14.97 -1.07
C ASP A 225 -2.12 -15.25 -0.02
N VAL A 226 -0.86 -15.34 -0.46
CA VAL A 226 0.32 -15.63 0.38
C VAL A 226 0.43 -14.71 1.58
N SER A 227 0.30 -13.40 1.34
CA SER A 227 0.48 -12.38 2.39
C SER A 227 -0.52 -12.57 3.53
N ASN A 228 -1.74 -13.02 3.24
CA ASN A 228 -2.76 -13.28 4.25
C ASN A 228 -2.48 -14.60 4.98
N MET A 229 -2.12 -15.65 4.25
CA MET A 229 -1.86 -16.97 4.83
C MET A 229 -0.65 -16.97 5.78
N ILE A 230 0.40 -16.20 5.49
CA ILE A 230 1.58 -16.09 6.36
C ILE A 230 1.22 -15.50 7.72
N VAL A 231 0.29 -14.53 7.76
CA VAL A 231 -0.03 -13.78 8.98
C VAL A 231 -1.15 -14.42 9.80
N MET A 232 -1.83 -15.43 9.27
CA MET A 232 -2.86 -16.19 9.98
C MET A 232 -2.29 -16.90 11.22
N PRO A 233 -3.07 -16.99 12.32
CA PRO A 233 -2.65 -17.71 13.51
C PRO A 233 -2.30 -19.18 13.21
N PRO A 234 -1.34 -19.78 13.93
CA PRO A 234 -1.08 -21.20 13.82
C PRO A 234 -2.33 -22.05 14.09
N GLY A 235 -2.60 -23.04 13.23
CA GLY A 235 -3.72 -23.98 13.29
C GLY A 235 -4.92 -23.58 12.44
N THR A 236 -4.93 -22.38 11.87
CA THR A 236 -6.09 -21.82 11.15
C THR A 236 -6.07 -22.07 9.65
N TRP A 237 -4.98 -22.64 9.10
CA TRP A 237 -4.94 -22.98 7.67
C TRP A 237 -5.94 -24.08 7.33
N SER A 238 -6.31 -24.94 8.29
CA SER A 238 -7.37 -25.93 8.16
C SER A 238 -8.75 -25.36 7.76
N GLN A 239 -8.99 -24.08 8.03
CA GLN A 239 -10.24 -23.39 7.70
C GLN A 239 -10.23 -22.79 6.28
N GLN A 240 -9.09 -22.86 5.59
CA GLN A 240 -8.97 -22.39 4.22
C GLN A 240 -9.40 -23.51 3.27
N GLU A 241 -10.30 -23.19 2.35
CA GLU A 241 -10.63 -24.07 1.23
C GLU A 241 -9.89 -23.61 -0.02
N SER A 242 -9.42 -24.54 -0.85
CA SER A 242 -8.78 -24.22 -2.13
C SER A 242 -9.72 -24.53 -3.27
N LEU A 243 -9.78 -23.64 -4.27
CA LEU A 243 -10.32 -23.98 -5.57
C LEU A 243 -9.35 -24.89 -6.34
N PRO A 244 -9.83 -25.65 -7.35
CA PRO A 244 -8.98 -26.50 -8.19
C PRO A 244 -7.87 -25.75 -8.93
N ASP A 245 -8.01 -24.43 -9.08
CA ASP A 245 -7.05 -23.53 -9.71
C ASP A 245 -6.04 -22.92 -8.72
N GLY A 246 -6.04 -23.36 -7.46
CA GLY A 246 -5.10 -22.91 -6.43
C GLY A 246 -5.50 -21.63 -5.68
N ARG A 247 -6.63 -21.01 -6.03
CA ARG A 247 -7.14 -19.84 -5.31
C ARG A 247 -7.74 -20.24 -3.96
N VAL A 248 -7.49 -19.47 -2.91
CA VAL A 248 -8.06 -19.76 -1.58
C VAL A 248 -9.44 -19.12 -1.45
N ILE A 249 -10.45 -19.94 -1.15
CA ILE A 249 -11.82 -19.51 -0.88
C ILE A 249 -11.83 -18.77 0.45
N ARG A 250 -12.30 -17.52 0.41
CA ARG A 250 -12.42 -16.67 1.60
C ARG A 250 -13.84 -16.80 2.14
N HIS A 251 -13.99 -17.57 3.21
CA HIS A 251 -15.22 -17.57 4.02
C HIS A 251 -15.35 -16.20 4.69
N ARG A 252 -16.48 -15.52 4.44
CA ARG A 252 -16.79 -14.20 5.02
C ARG A 252 -17.47 -14.34 6.37
#